data_AF-A0A8X7NIG1-F1
#
_entry.id   AF-A0A8X7NIG1-F1
#
_cell.length_a   1.000
_cell.length_b   1.000
_cell.length_c   1.000
_cell.angle_alpha   90.00
_cell.angle_beta   90.00
_cell.angle_gamma   90.00
#
_symmetry.space_group_name_H-M   'P 1'
#
loop_
_entity.id
_entity.type
_entity.pdbx_description
1 polymer ?
#
loop_
_entity_poly.entity_id
_entity_poly.type
_entity_poly.pdbx_seq_one_letter_code
_entity_poly.pdbx_strand_id
1 'polypeptide(L)'
;MSKAAMPTSTDTLPQLLDEFAKLKSKRLDALKLNKADVAQETRKQKLASIQSKSSHNYEADPRKSLSERKRVMEYTIAECEAWEERRQRSLNTGIQDQDKLAEASYYKEINGLKIDKEAYLRSKENDARMEKVDNKVKQEVSAMIKDSKDRKFNKKRGRTDNNDDAGNYISEKNRQFNLKLNRQYD
;
A
#
# COMPACT_ATOMS: atom_id res chain seq x y z
N MET A 1 -41.13 29.90 -3.21
CA MET A 1 -41.07 29.55 -4.64
C MET A 1 -40.66 30.78 -5.44
N SER A 2 -39.36 30.99 -5.62
CA SER A 2 -38.79 32.12 -6.35
C SER A 2 -38.43 31.68 -7.77
N LYS A 3 -39.10 32.26 -8.76
CA LYS A 3 -38.95 32.01 -10.19
C LYS A 3 -37.50 32.24 -10.65
N ALA A 4 -36.91 31.22 -11.27
CA ALA A 4 -35.66 31.36 -12.02
C ALA A 4 -35.92 32.22 -13.26
N ALA A 5 -35.29 33.40 -13.32
CA ALA A 5 -35.26 34.23 -14.50
C ALA A 5 -34.31 33.62 -15.52
N MET A 6 -34.83 33.28 -16.71
CA MET A 6 -34.04 32.86 -17.86
C MET A 6 -33.23 34.04 -18.39
N PRO A 7 -31.95 33.87 -18.78
CA PRO A 7 -31.16 34.94 -19.36
C PRO A 7 -31.68 35.28 -20.75
N THR A 8 -32.09 36.53 -20.94
CA THR A 8 -32.49 37.09 -22.24
C THR A 8 -31.24 37.42 -23.06
N SER A 9 -31.15 36.81 -24.25
CA SER A 9 -30.05 36.94 -25.21
C SER A 9 -30.12 38.25 -26.00
N THR A 10 -29.43 39.30 -25.55
CA THR A 10 -29.01 40.42 -26.42
C THR A 10 -27.71 41.05 -25.92
N ASP A 11 -26.70 40.25 -25.61
CA ASP A 11 -25.36 40.80 -25.37
C ASP A 11 -24.69 41.08 -26.71
N THR A 12 -24.33 42.33 -26.93
CA THR A 12 -23.58 42.72 -28.14
C THR A 12 -22.20 42.05 -28.11
N LEU A 13 -21.69 41.62 -29.27
CA LEU A 13 -20.35 41.00 -29.42
C LEU A 13 -19.23 41.66 -28.58
N PRO A 14 -19.11 43.00 -28.47
CA PRO A 14 -18.10 43.62 -27.61
C PRO A 14 -18.30 43.34 -26.11
N GLN A 15 -19.53 43.27 -25.61
CA GLN A 15 -19.82 42.98 -24.20
C GLN A 15 -19.41 41.55 -23.82
N LEU A 16 -19.64 40.60 -24.73
CA LEU A 16 -19.21 39.20 -24.57
C LEU A 16 -17.68 39.06 -24.54
N LEU A 17 -16.97 39.83 -25.36
CA LEU A 17 -15.50 39.86 -25.36
C LEU A 17 -14.94 40.42 -24.05
N ASP A 18 -15.53 41.50 -23.53
CA ASP A 18 -15.15 42.09 -22.24
C ASP A 18 -15.44 41.14 -21.08
N GLU A 19 -16.60 40.47 -21.09
CA GLU A 19 -16.93 39.46 -20.09
C GLU A 19 -15.96 38.28 -20.15
N PHE A 20 -15.60 37.82 -21.35
CA PHE A 20 -14.62 36.76 -21.53
C PHE A 20 -13.22 37.16 -21.01
N ALA A 21 -12.80 38.41 -21.22
CA ALA A 21 -11.56 38.94 -20.66
C ALA A 21 -11.60 38.99 -19.11
N LYS A 22 -12.74 39.38 -18.53
CA LYS A 22 -12.98 39.34 -17.07
C LYS A 22 -12.98 37.91 -16.53
N LEU A 23 -13.55 36.94 -17.25
CA LEU A 23 -13.55 35.54 -16.84
C LEU A 23 -12.14 34.93 -16.94
N LYS A 24 -11.36 35.29 -17.97
CA LYS A 24 -9.95 34.88 -18.10
C LYS A 24 -9.09 35.40 -16.96
N SER A 25 -9.21 36.69 -16.61
CA SER A 25 -8.46 37.26 -15.48
C SER A 25 -8.84 36.59 -14.16
N LYS A 26 -10.15 36.43 -13.87
CA LYS A 26 -10.63 35.67 -12.71
C LYS A 26 -10.07 34.24 -12.65
N ARG A 27 -10.01 33.55 -13.79
CA ARG A 27 -9.42 32.21 -13.87
C ARG A 27 -7.92 32.22 -13.52
N LEU A 28 -7.16 33.18 -14.03
CA LEU A 28 -5.73 33.29 -13.73
C LEU A 28 -5.48 33.62 -12.26
N ASP A 29 -6.30 34.48 -11.66
CA ASP A 29 -6.19 34.84 -10.25
C ASP A 29 -6.55 33.64 -9.35
N ALA A 30 -7.60 32.88 -9.69
CA ALA A 30 -7.92 31.63 -9.00
C ALA A 30 -6.79 30.60 -9.10
N LEU A 31 -6.14 30.45 -10.25
CA LEU A 31 -4.99 29.55 -10.42
C LEU A 31 -3.79 29.98 -9.55
N LYS A 32 -3.53 31.29 -9.45
CA LYS A 32 -2.47 31.82 -8.57
C LYS A 32 -2.78 31.55 -7.11
N LEU A 33 -4.02 31.77 -6.67
CA LEU A 33 -4.45 31.52 -5.30
C LEU A 33 -4.33 30.03 -4.94
N ASN A 34 -4.85 29.15 -5.81
CA ASN A 34 -4.75 27.70 -5.62
C ASN A 34 -3.30 27.22 -5.53
N LYS A 35 -2.39 27.78 -6.34
CA LYS A 35 -0.97 27.44 -6.28
C LYS A 35 -0.33 27.89 -4.96
N ALA A 36 -0.72 29.04 -4.43
CA ALA A 36 -0.24 29.51 -3.13
C ALA A 36 -0.76 28.63 -1.99
N ASP A 37 -2.03 28.22 -2.03
CA ASP A 37 -2.65 27.36 -1.02
C ASP A 37 -1.97 25.98 -0.98
N VAL A 38 -1.76 25.35 -2.13
CA VAL A 38 -1.02 24.07 -2.22
C VAL A 38 0.41 24.21 -1.67
N ALA A 39 1.10 25.32 -1.98
CA ALA A 39 2.44 25.57 -1.45
C ALA A 39 2.45 25.73 0.09
N GLN A 40 1.42 26.37 0.65
CA GLN A 40 1.28 26.49 2.10
C GLN A 40 0.94 25.16 2.75
N GLU A 41 0.06 24.37 2.15
CA GLU A 41 -0.34 23.06 2.68
C GLU A 41 0.83 22.09 2.68
N THR A 42 1.60 22.02 1.60
CA THR A 42 2.83 21.21 1.56
C THR A 42 3.86 21.64 2.61
N ARG A 43 3.97 22.96 2.89
CA ARG A 43 4.83 23.46 3.97
C ARG A 43 4.31 23.04 5.35
N LYS A 44 3.00 23.12 5.59
CA LYS A 44 2.37 22.65 6.84
C LYS A 44 2.56 21.15 7.04
N GLN A 45 2.37 20.33 6.00
CA GLN A 45 2.59 18.88 6.04
C GLN A 45 4.05 18.54 6.36
N LYS A 46 5.01 19.25 5.76
CA LYS A 46 6.44 19.09 6.09
C LYS A 46 6.71 19.40 7.56
N LEU A 47 6.21 20.52 8.07
CA LEU A 47 6.37 20.90 9.48
C LEU A 47 5.71 19.89 10.43
N ALA A 48 4.50 19.43 10.11
CA ALA A 48 3.81 18.39 10.88
C ALA A 48 4.59 17.08 10.89
N SER A 49 5.21 16.68 9.77
CA SER A 49 6.06 15.48 9.70
C SER A 49 7.34 15.61 10.52
N ILE A 50 7.89 16.82 10.65
CA ILE A 50 9.06 17.09 11.48
C ILE A 50 8.66 17.07 12.95
N GLN A 51 7.53 17.67 13.30
CA GLN A 51 7.00 17.65 14.67
C GLN A 51 6.63 16.24 15.13
N SER A 52 5.99 15.42 14.28
CA SER A 52 5.68 14.03 14.61
C SER A 52 6.93 13.15 14.73
N LYS A 53 7.97 13.42 13.93
CA LYS A 53 9.28 12.78 14.10
C LYS A 53 10.02 13.24 15.34
N SER A 54 9.79 14.48 15.79
CA SER A 54 10.39 15.05 17.00
C SER A 54 9.69 14.58 18.28
N SER A 55 8.38 14.30 18.24
CA SER A 55 7.63 13.79 19.40
C SER A 55 7.72 12.28 19.56
N HIS A 56 8.15 11.56 18.51
CA HIS A 56 8.72 10.24 18.66
C HIS A 56 10.07 10.42 19.36
N ASN A 57 10.07 10.23 20.69
CA ASN A 57 11.25 10.17 21.53
C ASN A 57 12.26 9.21 20.92
N TYR A 58 13.14 9.72 20.06
CA TYR A 58 14.47 9.16 19.95
C TYR A 58 15.10 9.50 21.29
N GLU A 59 15.02 8.58 22.26
CA GLU A 59 16.08 8.50 23.26
C GLU A 59 17.37 8.62 22.46
N ALA A 60 18.12 9.69 22.72
CA ALA A 60 19.35 9.96 22.02
C ALA A 60 20.27 8.77 22.33
N ASP A 61 20.35 7.83 21.40
CA ASP A 61 21.15 6.62 21.55
C ASP A 61 22.55 7.05 22.02
N PRO A 62 22.94 6.77 23.28
CA PRO A 62 24.19 7.27 23.83
C PRO A 62 25.39 6.78 23.02
N ARG A 63 25.21 5.68 22.26
CA ARG A 63 26.19 5.09 21.36
C ARG A 63 26.45 5.92 20.10
N LYS A 64 25.61 6.91 19.76
CA LYS A 64 25.87 7.86 18.67
C LYS A 64 27.08 8.75 18.93
N SER A 65 27.42 8.98 20.19
CA SER A 65 28.62 9.73 20.59
C SER A 65 29.91 8.91 20.49
N LEU A 66 29.80 7.58 20.41
CA LEU A 66 30.94 6.67 20.30
C LEU A 66 31.48 6.63 18.87
N SER A 67 32.80 6.45 18.76
CA SER A 67 33.48 6.08 17.51
C SER A 67 32.82 4.83 16.90
N GLU A 68 32.70 4.79 15.58
CA GLU A 68 32.05 3.71 14.83
C GLU A 68 32.55 2.32 15.25
N ARG A 69 33.87 2.18 15.46
CA ARG A 69 34.48 0.93 15.95
C ARG A 69 33.96 0.50 17.32
N LYS A 70 33.73 1.44 18.25
CA LYS A 70 33.20 1.15 19.59
C LYS A 70 31.71 0.80 19.54
N ARG A 71 30.96 1.48 18.68
CA ARG A 71 29.54 1.21 18.46
C ARG A 71 29.27 -0.22 17.96
N VAL A 72 30.11 -0.70 17.04
CA VAL A 72 30.00 -2.07 16.51
C VAL A 72 30.26 -3.13 17.58
N MET A 73 31.13 -2.85 18.55
CA MET A 73 31.45 -3.78 19.65
C MET A 73 30.38 -3.84 20.74
N GLU A 74 29.48 -2.86 20.80
CA GLU A 74 28.40 -2.79 21.79
C GLU A 74 27.08 -3.39 21.30
N TYR A 75 27.03 -3.89 20.06
CA TYR A 75 25.84 -4.57 19.57
C TYR A 75 25.57 -5.84 20.36
N THR A 76 24.36 -5.92 20.89
CA THR A 76 23.86 -7.13 21.54
C THR A 76 23.50 -8.16 20.48
N ILE A 77 23.51 -9.45 20.85
CA ILE A 77 23.13 -10.56 19.96
C ILE A 77 21.72 -10.32 19.38
N ALA A 78 20.79 -9.83 20.21
CA ALA A 78 19.44 -9.49 19.79
C ALA A 78 19.39 -8.36 18.74
N GLU A 79 20.27 -7.35 18.85
CA GLU A 79 20.39 -6.28 17.85
C GLU A 79 21.01 -6.79 16.54
N CYS A 80 21.99 -7.70 16.62
CA CYS A 80 22.56 -8.36 15.46
C CYS A 80 21.49 -9.20 14.72
N GLU A 81 20.70 -9.99 15.45
CA GLU A 81 19.60 -10.78 14.88
C GLU A 81 18.53 -9.90 14.23
N ALA A 82 18.13 -8.81 14.90
CA ALA A 82 17.17 -7.85 14.34
C ALA A 82 17.71 -7.13 13.10
N TRP A 83 19.02 -6.84 13.06
CA TRP A 83 19.68 -6.26 11.89
C TRP A 83 19.74 -7.25 10.73
N GLU A 84 20.08 -8.51 10.99
CA GLU A 84 20.09 -9.60 10.02
C GLU A 84 18.69 -9.83 9.45
N GLU A 85 17.65 -9.85 10.30
CA GLU A 85 16.26 -10.00 9.88
C GLU A 85 15.83 -8.82 8.98
N ARG A 86 16.19 -7.60 9.36
CA ARG A 86 15.91 -6.39 8.55
C ARG A 86 16.63 -6.45 7.20
N ARG A 87 17.87 -6.91 7.18
CA ARG A 87 18.67 -7.11 5.96
C ARG A 87 18.09 -8.21 5.08
N GLN A 88 17.61 -9.32 5.65
CA GLN A 88 16.94 -10.38 4.90
C GLN A 88 15.63 -9.90 4.27
N ARG A 89 14.87 -9.06 4.98
CA ARG A 89 13.69 -8.40 4.42
C ARG A 89 14.04 -7.47 3.25
N SER A 90 15.18 -6.79 3.28
CA SER A 90 15.63 -5.97 2.14
C SER A 90 16.23 -6.80 1.01
N LEU A 91 16.89 -7.94 1.28
CA LEU A 91 17.37 -8.84 0.23
C LEU A 91 16.22 -9.50 -0.56
N ASN A 92 15.02 -9.55 0.03
CA ASN A 92 13.81 -9.96 -0.67
C ASN A 92 13.26 -8.90 -1.65
N THR A 93 13.90 -7.74 -1.82
CA THR A 93 13.54 -6.77 -2.86
C THR A 93 14.34 -7.04 -4.13
N GLY A 94 13.77 -7.83 -5.05
CA GLY A 94 14.37 -8.15 -6.35
C GLY A 94 13.57 -9.21 -7.10
N ILE A 95 13.95 -9.49 -8.36
CA ILE A 95 13.44 -10.65 -9.10
C ILE A 95 14.04 -11.89 -8.43
N GLN A 96 13.23 -12.61 -7.66
CA GLN A 96 13.64 -13.86 -7.04
C GLN A 96 13.56 -15.01 -8.03
N ASP A 97 14.48 -15.96 -7.87
CA ASP A 97 14.38 -17.26 -8.50
C ASP A 97 13.07 -17.95 -8.10
N GLN A 98 12.42 -18.63 -9.04
CA GLN A 98 11.11 -19.26 -8.81
C GLN A 98 11.20 -20.33 -7.73
N ASP A 99 12.32 -21.06 -7.67
CA ASP A 99 12.55 -22.11 -6.69
C ASP A 99 12.64 -21.55 -5.27
N LYS A 100 13.37 -20.44 -5.10
CA LYS A 100 13.48 -19.74 -3.80
C LYS A 100 12.15 -19.14 -3.37
N LEU A 101 11.38 -18.61 -4.31
CA LEU A 101 10.05 -18.08 -4.02
C LEU A 101 9.07 -19.19 -3.60
N ALA A 102 9.16 -20.36 -4.25
CA ALA A 102 8.39 -21.54 -3.89
C ALA A 102 8.75 -22.04 -2.49
N GLU A 103 10.04 -22.16 -2.18
CA GLU A 103 10.54 -22.55 -0.86
C GLU A 103 10.08 -21.59 0.24
N ALA A 104 10.24 -20.28 0.04
CA ALA A 104 9.77 -19.27 1.00
C ALA A 104 8.25 -19.32 1.20
N SER A 105 7.49 -19.57 0.13
CA SER A 105 6.03 -19.72 0.22
C SER A 105 5.64 -20.98 0.98
N TYR A 106 6.35 -22.09 0.76
CA TYR A 106 6.14 -23.36 1.45
C TYR A 106 6.34 -23.24 2.96
N TYR A 107 7.48 -22.69 3.40
CA TYR A 107 7.74 -22.51 4.83
C TYR A 107 6.74 -21.55 5.48
N LYS A 108 6.33 -20.50 4.76
CA LYS A 108 5.30 -19.58 5.26
C LYS A 108 3.97 -20.28 5.50
N GLU A 109 3.58 -21.18 4.59
CA GLU A 109 2.34 -21.94 4.74
C GLU A 109 2.44 -22.93 5.92
N ILE A 110 3.55 -23.70 6.01
CA ILE A 110 3.78 -24.62 7.14
C ILE A 110 3.76 -23.91 8.48
N ASN A 111 4.44 -22.77 8.59
CA ASN A 111 4.48 -22.02 9.86
C ASN A 111 3.10 -21.47 10.24
N GLY A 112 2.19 -21.30 9.27
CA GLY A 112 0.81 -20.89 9.51
C GLY A 112 -0.15 -22.05 9.84
N LEU A 113 0.25 -23.31 9.57
CA LEU A 113 -0.56 -24.49 9.85
C LEU A 113 -0.57 -24.77 11.35
N LYS A 114 -1.76 -24.70 11.95
CA LYS A 114 -1.99 -25.11 13.35
C LYS A 114 -2.37 -26.58 13.38
N ILE A 115 -1.52 -27.40 13.98
CA ILE A 115 -1.77 -28.85 14.14
C ILE A 115 -2.55 -29.07 15.43
N ASP A 116 -3.77 -29.60 15.32
CA ASP A 116 -4.54 -30.07 16.47
C ASP A 116 -4.03 -31.45 16.89
N LYS A 117 -3.27 -31.48 17.99
CA LYS A 117 -2.68 -32.71 18.53
C LYS A 117 -3.73 -33.67 19.10
N GLU A 118 -4.85 -33.16 19.61
CA GLU A 118 -5.89 -34.00 20.21
C GLU A 118 -6.70 -34.71 19.14
N ALA A 119 -7.07 -33.98 18.08
CA ALA A 119 -7.75 -34.57 16.93
C ALA A 119 -6.89 -35.66 16.26
N TYR A 120 -5.58 -35.44 16.17
CA TYR A 120 -4.64 -36.42 15.65
C TYR A 120 -4.56 -37.69 16.50
N LEU A 121 -4.52 -37.57 17.83
CA LEU A 121 -4.52 -38.75 18.72
C LEU A 121 -5.83 -39.55 18.58
N ARG A 122 -6.98 -38.86 18.52
CA ARG A 122 -8.29 -39.48 18.30
C ARG A 122 -8.38 -40.18 16.94
N SER A 123 -7.80 -39.63 15.88
CA SER A 123 -7.79 -40.30 14.57
C SER A 123 -6.87 -41.52 14.58
N LYS A 124 -5.69 -41.39 15.19
CA LYS A 124 -4.70 -42.46 15.29
C LYS A 124 -5.23 -43.69 16.04
N GLU A 125 -6.06 -43.51 17.06
CA GLU A 125 -6.72 -44.62 17.77
C GLU A 125 -7.83 -45.28 16.91
N ASN A 126 -8.45 -44.54 16.00
CA ASN A 126 -9.52 -45.01 15.11
C ASN A 126 -9.02 -45.58 13.76
N ASP A 127 -7.73 -45.44 13.44
CA ASP A 127 -7.10 -45.79 12.15
C ASP A 127 -7.03 -47.30 11.84
N ALA A 128 -7.57 -48.17 12.70
CA ALA A 128 -7.73 -49.59 12.38
C ALA A 128 -8.76 -49.87 11.25
N ARG A 129 -9.49 -48.84 10.76
CA ARG A 129 -10.49 -48.93 9.68
C ARG A 129 -10.20 -47.96 8.52
N MET A 130 -9.05 -48.13 7.87
CA MET A 130 -8.64 -47.37 6.68
C MET A 130 -9.34 -47.84 5.40
N GLU A 131 -10.63 -47.53 5.19
CA GLU A 131 -11.25 -47.88 3.90
C GLU A 131 -12.09 -46.78 3.25
N LYS A 132 -12.48 -45.71 3.96
CA LYS A 132 -13.25 -44.61 3.37
C LYS A 132 -12.77 -43.26 3.87
N VAL A 133 -12.42 -42.38 2.93
CA VAL A 133 -12.14 -40.97 3.22
C VAL A 133 -13.42 -40.34 3.77
N ASP A 134 -13.40 -40.01 5.05
CA ASP A 134 -14.51 -39.39 5.75
C ASP A 134 -14.96 -38.09 5.07
N ASN A 135 -16.28 -37.87 5.03
CA ASN A 135 -16.87 -36.65 4.48
C ASN A 135 -16.36 -35.39 5.18
N LYS A 136 -15.91 -35.52 6.43
CA LYS A 136 -15.28 -34.44 7.20
C LYS A 136 -13.97 -33.98 6.57
N VAL A 137 -13.10 -34.90 6.15
CA VAL A 137 -11.83 -34.59 5.45
C VAL A 137 -12.11 -33.88 4.13
N LYS A 138 -13.14 -34.31 3.39
CA LYS A 138 -13.55 -33.64 2.13
C LYS A 138 -14.03 -32.20 2.36
N GLN A 139 -14.75 -31.94 3.45
CA GLN A 139 -15.19 -30.60 3.82
C GLN A 139 -14.00 -29.71 4.22
N GLU A 140 -13.05 -30.24 5.00
CA GLU A 140 -11.84 -29.53 5.40
C GLU A 140 -10.97 -29.15 4.19
N VAL A 141 -10.73 -30.09 3.27
CA VAL A 141 -10.00 -29.82 2.03
C VAL A 141 -10.72 -28.78 1.17
N SER A 142 -12.05 -28.86 1.05
CA SER A 142 -12.85 -27.87 0.33
C SER A 142 -12.75 -26.47 0.95
N ALA A 143 -12.79 -26.37 2.28
CA ALA A 143 -12.58 -25.12 3.00
C ALA A 143 -11.18 -24.55 2.76
N MET A 144 -10.14 -25.40 2.77
CA MET A 144 -8.75 -24.99 2.49
C MET A 144 -8.59 -24.44 1.06
N ILE A 145 -9.21 -25.10 0.07
CA ILE A 145 -9.21 -24.63 -1.32
C ILE A 145 -9.92 -23.28 -1.45
N LYS A 146 -11.04 -23.10 -0.73
CA LYS A 146 -11.79 -21.84 -0.72
C LYS A 146 -10.97 -20.69 -0.13
N ASP A 147 -10.34 -20.90 1.03
CA ASP A 147 -9.49 -19.88 1.66
C ASP A 147 -8.31 -19.48 0.77
N SER A 148 -7.69 -20.45 0.09
CA SER A 148 -6.62 -20.19 -0.88
C SER A 148 -7.07 -19.31 -2.05
N LYS A 149 -8.30 -19.53 -2.57
CA LYS A 149 -8.88 -18.72 -3.65
C LYS A 149 -9.24 -17.31 -3.17
N ASP A 150 -9.90 -17.20 -2.02
CA ASP A 150 -10.36 -15.93 -1.46
C ASP A 150 -9.18 -15.02 -1.12
N ARG A 151 -8.09 -15.59 -0.55
CA ARG A 151 -6.84 -14.86 -0.28
C ARG A 151 -6.23 -14.27 -1.54
N LYS A 152 -6.21 -15.01 -2.65
CA LYS A 152 -5.69 -14.53 -3.95
C LYS A 152 -6.57 -13.44 -4.55
N PHE A 153 -7.89 -13.60 -4.45
CA PHE A 153 -8.86 -12.66 -5.00
C PHE A 153 -8.84 -11.31 -4.27
N ASN A 154 -8.89 -11.33 -2.93
CA ASN A 154 -8.91 -10.11 -2.11
C ASN A 154 -7.62 -9.28 -2.27
N LYS A 155 -6.46 -9.94 -2.38
CA LYS A 155 -5.18 -9.26 -2.62
C LYS A 155 -5.13 -8.52 -3.96
N LYS A 156 -5.85 -9.00 -4.97
CA LYS A 156 -5.89 -8.35 -6.30
C LYS A 156 -6.78 -7.10 -6.28
N ARG A 157 -7.92 -7.15 -5.59
CA ARG A 157 -8.89 -6.05 -5.57
C ARG A 157 -8.38 -4.82 -4.79
N GLY A 158 -7.71 -5.02 -3.66
CA GLY A 158 -7.18 -3.92 -2.84
C GLY A 158 -6.10 -3.07 -3.51
N ARG A 159 -5.51 -3.50 -4.63
CA ARG A 159 -4.51 -2.72 -5.39
C ARG A 159 -5.11 -1.84 -6.47
N THR A 160 -6.33 -2.11 -6.91
CA THR A 160 -6.96 -1.39 -8.03
C THR A 160 -7.72 -0.14 -7.56
N ASP A 161 -8.20 -0.14 -6.30
CA ASP A 161 -9.06 0.91 -5.73
C ASP A 161 -8.30 2.10 -5.10
N ASN A 162 -6.97 2.06 -5.02
CA ASN A 162 -6.20 3.24 -4.59
C ASN A 162 -6.22 4.28 -5.72
N ASN A 163 -7.20 5.18 -5.63
CA ASN A 163 -7.52 6.30 -6.51
C ASN A 163 -6.56 7.50 -6.39
N ASP A 164 -5.38 7.33 -5.78
CA ASP A 164 -4.45 8.45 -5.53
C ASP A 164 -3.80 8.97 -6.83
N ASP A 165 -3.89 8.21 -7.92
CA ASP A 165 -3.42 8.61 -9.24
C ASP A 165 -4.60 9.12 -10.09
N ALA A 166 -5.17 10.27 -9.67
CA ALA A 166 -6.20 11.01 -10.40
C ALA A 166 -5.63 11.73 -11.63
N GLY A 167 -4.65 11.13 -12.31
CA GLY A 167 -4.21 11.56 -13.62
C GLY A 167 -5.37 11.44 -14.62
N ASN A 168 -5.57 12.47 -15.44
CA ASN A 168 -6.58 12.50 -16.49
C ASN A 168 -6.19 11.52 -17.63
N TYR A 169 -6.27 10.22 -17.38
CA TYR A 169 -5.99 9.20 -18.37
C TYR A 169 -7.14 9.08 -19.35
N ILE A 170 -6.83 9.02 -20.64
CA ILE A 170 -7.83 8.87 -21.71
C ILE A 170 -8.46 7.46 -21.69
N SER A 171 -7.73 6.45 -21.20
CA SER A 171 -8.23 5.08 -21.03
C SER A 171 -7.49 4.32 -19.92
N GLU A 172 -8.07 3.22 -19.44
CA GLU A 172 -7.46 2.34 -18.43
C GLU A 172 -6.14 1.71 -18.96
N LYS A 173 -6.05 1.40 -20.25
CA LYS A 173 -4.79 0.93 -20.85
C LYS A 173 -3.72 2.02 -20.84
N ASN A 174 -4.11 3.26 -21.10
CA ASN A 174 -3.19 4.40 -21.03
C ASN A 174 -2.73 4.64 -19.58
N ARG A 175 -3.63 4.50 -18.59
CA ARG A 175 -3.26 4.51 -17.15
C ARG A 175 -2.22 3.45 -16.81
N GLN A 176 -2.47 2.19 -17.18
CA GLN A 176 -1.54 1.08 -16.91
C GLN A 176 -0.19 1.26 -17.59
N PHE A 177 -0.17 1.84 -18.79
CA PHE A 177 1.05 2.17 -19.50
C PHE A 177 1.85 3.27 -18.80
N ASN A 178 1.21 4.37 -18.38
CA ASN A 178 1.88 5.44 -17.63
C ASN A 178 2.38 4.93 -16.26
N LEU A 179 1.59 4.11 -15.55
CA LEU A 179 2.05 3.43 -14.33
C LEU A 179 3.30 2.57 -14.58
N LYS A 180 3.41 1.95 -15.76
CA LYS A 180 4.61 1.17 -16.14
C LYS A 180 5.80 2.08 -16.43
N LEU A 181 5.58 3.23 -17.06
CA LEU A 181 6.64 4.22 -17.32
C LEU A 181 7.15 4.83 -16.01
N ASN A 182 6.27 5.26 -15.11
CA ASN A 182 6.65 5.83 -13.83
C ASN A 182 7.54 4.86 -13.03
N ARG A 183 7.27 3.54 -13.07
CA ARG A 183 8.15 2.54 -12.42
C ARG A 183 9.58 2.48 -12.95
N GLN A 184 9.83 2.97 -14.17
CA GLN A 184 11.14 2.92 -14.83
C GLN A 184 11.88 4.24 -14.80
N TYR A 185 11.15 5.36 -14.76
CA TYR A 185 11.71 6.69 -15.01
C TYR A 185 11.50 7.71 -13.87
N ASP A 186 10.62 7.45 -12.90
CA ASP A 186 10.47 8.24 -11.66
C ASP A 186 11.31 7.63 -10.52
#